data_AF-A0A7X7R6Z0-F1
#
_entry.id   AF-A0A7X7R6Z0-F1
#
_cell.length_a   1.000
_cell.length_b   1.000
_cell.length_c   1.000
_cell.angle_alpha   90.00
_cell.angle_beta   90.00
_cell.angle_gamma   90.00
#
_symmetry.space_group_name_H-M   'P 1'
#
loop_
_entity.id
_entity.type
_entity.pdbx_description
1 polymer ?
#
loop_
_entity_poly.entity_id
_entity_poly.type
_entity_poly.pdbx_seq_one_letter_code
_entity_poly.pdbx_strand_id
1 'polypeptide(L)'
;MKKLFFLFLMMTLVLALFACDGESSSVTSQTTAQPTSSSISTGSELSESEIYALLVEAEELSGMQSYNGKLISESGDLHLPSSYRGVTIIYSSRNEDVISNDGYVTLPDECWIESREQDGITPKPGLNDNWPIVVDVKLTYGNQERSAKLMFIVVPADGFTCDKYKG
;
A
#
# COMPACT_ATOMS: atom_id res chain seq x y z
N MET A 1 -8.42 39.05 37.83
CA MET A 1 -8.00 39.81 36.64
C MET A 1 -6.74 39.20 36.02
N LYS A 2 -6.85 38.07 35.30
CA LYS A 2 -5.67 37.41 34.67
C LYS A 2 -6.02 36.38 33.56
N LYS A 3 -7.21 36.49 32.94
CA LYS A 3 -7.67 35.55 31.90
C LYS A 3 -8.13 36.22 30.60
N LEU A 4 -7.68 37.46 30.33
CA LEU A 4 -8.15 38.24 29.18
C LEU A 4 -6.99 38.85 28.36
N PHE A 5 -5.90 38.11 28.19
CA PHE A 5 -4.75 38.59 27.41
C PHE A 5 -4.21 37.60 26.37
N PHE A 6 -4.80 36.41 26.23
CA PHE A 6 -4.29 35.36 25.33
C PHE A 6 -5.07 35.20 24.02
N LEU A 7 -6.10 36.00 23.78
CA LEU A 7 -7.00 35.84 22.63
C LEU A 7 -6.83 36.89 21.52
N PHE A 8 -5.73 37.66 21.54
CA PHE A 8 -5.46 38.71 20.54
C PHE A 8 -4.18 38.52 19.73
N LEU A 9 -3.44 37.40 19.92
CA LEU A 9 -2.19 37.10 19.20
C LEU A 9 -2.36 36.03 18.10
N MET A 10 -3.56 35.91 17.54
CA MET A 10 -3.90 34.94 16.49
C MET A 10 -4.72 35.62 15.38
N MET A 11 -4.41 36.88 15.06
CA MET A 11 -5.12 37.61 14.01
C MET A 11 -4.28 38.67 13.29
N THR A 12 -2.97 38.46 13.12
CA THR A 12 -2.11 39.33 12.30
C THR A 12 -0.88 38.58 11.78
N LEU A 13 -1.08 37.65 10.85
CA LEU A 13 -0.07 37.24 9.87
C LEU A 13 -0.82 36.82 8.59
N VAL A 14 -1.42 37.77 7.87
CA VAL A 14 -0.79 38.44 6.71
C VAL A 14 -0.12 37.38 5.82
N LEU A 15 -0.86 36.80 4.88
CA LEU A 15 -0.88 37.23 3.48
C LEU A 15 0.52 37.53 2.92
N ALA A 16 1.16 36.49 2.38
CA ALA A 16 2.10 36.60 1.27
C ALA A 16 1.78 35.43 0.31
N LEU A 17 1.04 35.71 -0.76
CA LEU A 17 1.58 35.92 -2.11
C LEU A 17 2.22 34.66 -2.70
N PHE A 18 1.41 33.86 -3.42
CA PHE A 18 1.83 33.27 -4.69
C PHE A 18 0.62 33.26 -5.63
N ALA A 19 0.44 34.40 -6.30
CA ALA A 19 -0.21 34.47 -7.60
C ALA A 19 0.82 34.03 -8.64
N CYS A 20 0.59 32.91 -9.31
CA CYS A 20 1.18 32.66 -10.62
C CYS A 20 0.06 32.77 -11.64
N ASP A 21 0.04 33.93 -12.30
CA ASP A 21 -0.64 34.15 -13.57
C ASP A 21 -0.11 33.20 -14.64
N GLY A 22 -1.00 32.84 -15.55
CA GLY A 22 -0.81 31.76 -16.52
C GLY A 22 0.05 32.12 -17.72
N GLU A 23 0.31 31.09 -18.51
CA GLU A 23 0.56 31.25 -19.93
C GLU A 23 -0.17 30.14 -20.70
N SER A 24 -1.23 30.56 -21.38
CA SER A 24 -1.93 29.80 -22.41
C SER A 24 -1.06 29.78 -23.65
N SER A 25 -0.77 28.60 -24.18
CA SER A 25 -0.26 28.43 -25.54
C SER A 25 -1.08 27.35 -26.23
N SER A 26 -2.12 27.80 -26.92
CA SER A 26 -2.77 27.07 -28.01
C SER A 26 -1.83 27.08 -29.22
N VAL A 27 -1.38 25.90 -29.68
CA VAL A 27 -0.79 25.76 -31.01
C VAL A 27 -1.59 24.74 -31.83
N THR A 28 -2.02 25.27 -32.96
CA THR A 28 -2.83 24.74 -34.03
C THR A 28 -2.25 23.51 -34.73
N SER A 29 -3.18 22.63 -35.13
CA SER A 29 -3.05 21.48 -36.02
C SER A 29 -2.30 21.75 -37.32
N GLN A 30 -1.41 20.84 -37.71
CA GLN A 30 -1.11 20.58 -39.12
C GLN A 30 -1.12 19.07 -39.40
N THR A 31 -2.09 18.71 -40.24
CA THR A 31 -2.20 17.48 -41.01
C THR A 31 -1.12 17.45 -42.10
N THR A 32 -0.33 16.38 -42.15
CA THR A 32 0.32 15.94 -43.39
C THR A 32 0.26 14.42 -43.46
N ALA A 33 -0.38 13.91 -44.52
CA ALA A 33 -0.50 12.49 -44.81
C ALA A 33 0.71 11.95 -45.58
N GLN A 34 1.00 10.66 -45.34
CA GLN A 34 1.70 9.69 -46.23
C GLN A 34 3.26 9.77 -46.24
N PRO A 35 4.04 8.65 -46.29
CA PRO A 35 3.68 7.33 -46.82
C PRO A 35 3.79 6.13 -45.88
N THR A 36 2.95 5.14 -46.23
CA THR A 36 3.04 3.73 -45.91
C THR A 36 4.46 3.21 -46.13
N SER A 37 5.16 2.96 -45.02
CA SER A 37 6.31 2.10 -44.94
C SER A 37 5.97 1.04 -43.90
N SER A 38 5.35 -0.05 -44.36
CA SER A 38 5.17 -1.26 -43.57
C SER A 38 6.52 -1.94 -43.41
N SER A 39 7.36 -1.38 -42.55
CA SER A 39 8.50 -2.08 -41.98
C SER A 39 8.00 -2.89 -40.79
N ILE A 40 7.97 -4.20 -41.00
CA ILE A 40 7.87 -5.23 -39.97
C ILE A 40 8.83 -4.86 -38.83
N SER A 41 8.31 -4.36 -37.71
CA SER A 41 9.09 -4.16 -36.49
C SER A 41 8.95 -5.42 -35.65
N THR A 42 9.99 -6.23 -35.76
CA THR A 42 10.68 -6.90 -34.66
C THR A 42 10.37 -6.23 -33.31
N GLY A 43 10.08 -7.05 -32.29
CA GLY A 43 9.62 -6.65 -30.96
C GLY A 43 10.30 -5.38 -30.44
N SER A 44 9.52 -4.30 -30.36
CA SER A 44 9.97 -3.06 -29.74
C SER A 44 10.10 -3.30 -28.24
N GLU A 45 11.33 -3.29 -27.72
CA GLU A 45 11.54 -3.20 -26.28
C GLU A 45 10.88 -1.91 -25.77
N LEU A 46 10.22 -1.99 -24.62
CA LEU A 46 9.63 -0.83 -23.96
C LEU A 46 10.75 0.12 -23.52
N SER A 47 10.49 1.42 -23.62
CA SER A 47 11.39 2.44 -23.05
C SER A 47 11.39 2.38 -21.53
N GLU A 48 12.44 2.89 -20.89
CA GLU A 48 12.55 2.92 -19.42
C GLU A 48 11.36 3.63 -18.74
N SER A 49 10.86 4.72 -19.33
CA SER A 49 9.69 5.44 -18.81
C SER A 49 8.40 4.61 -18.91
N GLU A 50 8.25 3.81 -19.96
CA GLU A 50 7.11 2.91 -20.11
C GLU A 50 7.20 1.74 -19.13
N ILE A 51 8.40 1.21 -18.90
CA ILE A 51 8.64 0.18 -17.88
C ILE A 51 8.34 0.71 -16.49
N TYR A 52 8.77 1.94 -16.17
CA TYR A 52 8.44 2.57 -14.89
C TYR A 52 6.92 2.73 -14.71
N ALA A 53 6.22 3.25 -15.72
CA ALA A 53 4.76 3.37 -15.67
C ALA A 53 4.07 2.01 -15.49
N LEU A 54 4.57 0.97 -16.18
CA LEU A 54 4.09 -0.40 -16.06
C LEU A 54 4.30 -0.98 -14.65
N LEU A 55 5.46 -0.74 -14.03
CA LEU A 55 5.74 -1.18 -12.66
C LEU A 55 4.87 -0.45 -11.63
N VAL A 56 4.56 0.83 -11.84
CA VAL A 56 3.63 1.59 -10.99
C VAL A 56 2.20 1.03 -11.10
N GLU A 57 1.73 0.79 -12.33
CA GLU A 57 0.42 0.18 -12.56
C GLU A 57 0.34 -1.23 -11.94
N ALA A 58 1.38 -2.05 -12.11
CA ALA A 58 1.48 -3.37 -11.53
C ALA A 58 1.46 -3.33 -9.98
N GLU A 59 2.06 -2.31 -9.36
CA GLU A 59 2.01 -2.16 -7.91
C GLU A 59 0.59 -1.91 -7.43
N GLU A 60 -0.16 -1.02 -8.07
CA GLU A 60 -1.56 -0.76 -7.70
C GLU A 60 -2.40 -2.04 -7.76
N LEU A 61 -2.15 -2.87 -8.76
CA LEU A 61 -2.83 -4.14 -9.00
C LEU A 61 -2.27 -5.31 -8.19
N SER A 62 -1.08 -5.19 -7.60
CA SER A 62 -0.45 -6.23 -6.76
C SER A 62 -1.20 -6.52 -5.46
N GLY A 63 -2.30 -5.80 -5.22
CA GLY A 63 -3.10 -5.89 -4.01
C GLY A 63 -3.14 -4.59 -3.21
N MET A 64 -2.36 -3.57 -3.57
CA MET A 64 -2.27 -2.32 -2.79
C MET A 64 -3.62 -1.61 -2.63
N GLN A 65 -4.45 -1.59 -3.68
CA GLN A 65 -5.78 -0.98 -3.59
C GLN A 65 -6.78 -1.83 -2.79
N SER A 66 -6.66 -3.16 -2.83
CA SER A 66 -7.68 -4.08 -2.30
C SER A 66 -7.39 -4.59 -0.89
N TYR A 67 -6.11 -4.61 -0.49
CA TYR A 67 -5.66 -5.31 0.70
C TYR A 67 -5.02 -4.41 1.76
N ASN A 68 -4.59 -3.19 1.40
CA ASN A 68 -3.92 -2.34 2.36
C ASN A 68 -4.85 -1.90 3.50
N GLY A 69 -4.55 -2.33 4.72
CA GLY A 69 -5.38 -2.15 5.90
C GLY A 69 -6.62 -3.06 5.96
N LYS A 70 -6.70 -4.08 5.10
CA LYS A 70 -7.85 -5.01 5.10
C LYS A 70 -7.84 -5.85 6.38
N LEU A 71 -9.01 -5.92 7.02
CA LEU A 71 -9.29 -6.85 8.10
C LEU A 71 -9.61 -8.24 7.51
N ILE A 72 -8.86 -9.25 7.93
CA ILE A 72 -9.06 -10.66 7.55
C ILE A 72 -9.55 -11.42 8.78
N SER A 73 -10.76 -11.98 8.70
CA SER A 73 -11.40 -12.72 9.79
C SER A 73 -11.60 -14.20 9.49
N GLU A 74 -11.10 -14.68 8.35
CA GLU A 74 -11.27 -16.06 7.90
C GLU A 74 -9.94 -16.55 7.28
N SER A 75 -9.60 -17.81 7.52
CA SER A 75 -8.51 -18.47 6.81
C SER A 75 -8.86 -18.70 5.35
N GLY A 76 -7.85 -18.67 4.50
CA GLY A 76 -8.04 -18.92 3.07
C GLY A 76 -7.03 -18.20 2.20
N ASP A 77 -7.17 -18.37 0.89
CA ASP A 77 -6.30 -17.79 -0.10
C ASP A 77 -6.71 -16.34 -0.43
N LEU A 78 -5.75 -15.42 -0.40
CA LEU A 78 -5.93 -14.02 -0.82
C LEU A 78 -5.93 -13.85 -2.35
N HIS A 79 -5.62 -14.89 -3.10
CA HIS A 79 -5.52 -14.88 -4.56
C HIS A 79 -4.63 -13.75 -5.07
N LEU A 80 -3.45 -13.61 -4.48
CA LEU A 80 -2.49 -12.57 -4.84
C LEU A 80 -1.96 -12.81 -6.27
N PRO A 81 -1.98 -11.78 -7.15
CA PRO A 81 -1.52 -11.96 -8.52
C PRO A 81 -0.01 -12.12 -8.59
N SER A 82 0.46 -13.17 -9.25
CA SER A 82 1.90 -13.43 -9.45
C SER A 82 2.50 -12.72 -10.68
N SER A 83 1.67 -12.14 -11.55
CA SER A 83 2.13 -11.40 -12.72
C SER A 83 1.12 -10.38 -13.25
N TYR A 84 1.62 -9.36 -13.94
CA TYR A 84 0.80 -8.39 -14.67
C TYR A 84 1.53 -7.90 -15.92
N ARG A 85 0.99 -8.15 -17.12
CA ARG A 85 1.54 -7.67 -18.41
C ARG A 85 3.07 -7.90 -18.56
N GLY A 86 3.55 -9.06 -18.12
CA GLY A 86 4.98 -9.43 -18.16
C GLY A 86 5.80 -9.01 -16.94
N VAL A 87 5.25 -8.18 -16.04
CA VAL A 87 5.82 -7.93 -14.71
C VAL A 87 5.65 -9.19 -13.87
N THR A 88 6.72 -9.64 -13.23
CA THR A 88 6.68 -10.70 -12.22
C THR A 88 6.48 -10.05 -10.85
N ILE A 89 5.58 -10.62 -10.05
CA ILE A 89 5.24 -10.11 -8.72
C ILE A 89 5.55 -11.22 -7.71
N ILE A 90 6.39 -10.90 -6.73
CA ILE A 90 6.82 -11.83 -5.68
C ILE A 90 6.46 -11.23 -4.33
N TYR A 91 5.88 -12.07 -3.47
CA TYR A 91 5.49 -11.70 -2.12
C TYR A 91 6.41 -12.37 -1.10
N SER A 92 6.70 -11.65 -0.02
CA SER A 92 7.46 -12.17 1.13
C SER A 92 6.80 -11.68 2.41
N SER A 93 6.16 -12.60 3.13
CA SER A 93 5.53 -12.30 4.41
C SER A 93 6.59 -12.21 5.50
N ARG A 94 6.38 -11.27 6.43
CA ARG A 94 7.19 -11.18 7.66
C ARG A 94 6.73 -12.14 8.76
N ASN A 95 5.59 -12.79 8.56
CA ASN A 95 5.05 -13.80 9.45
C ASN A 95 4.35 -14.88 8.61
N GLU A 96 5.14 -15.85 8.15
CA GLU A 96 4.68 -16.92 7.25
C GLU A 96 3.68 -17.88 7.92
N ASP A 97 3.68 -17.95 9.25
CA ASP A 97 2.73 -18.76 10.02
C ASP A 97 1.30 -18.19 9.93
N VAL A 98 1.16 -16.87 9.75
CA VAL A 98 -0.14 -16.19 9.62
C VAL A 98 -0.52 -15.92 8.16
N ILE A 99 0.42 -15.45 7.34
CA ILE A 99 0.21 -15.29 5.88
C ILE A 99 1.42 -15.85 5.17
N SER A 100 1.24 -16.89 4.35
CA SER A 100 2.34 -17.47 3.57
C SER A 100 2.80 -16.58 2.43
N ASN A 101 3.96 -16.87 1.84
CA ASN A 101 4.49 -16.15 0.67
C ASN A 101 3.60 -16.31 -0.59
N ASP A 102 2.72 -17.30 -0.62
CA ASP A 102 1.74 -17.50 -1.69
C ASP A 102 0.39 -16.81 -1.40
N GLY A 103 0.25 -16.17 -0.23
CA GLY A 103 -0.97 -15.44 0.16
C GLY A 103 -2.04 -16.29 0.85
N TYR A 104 -1.70 -17.47 1.35
CA TYR A 104 -2.63 -18.26 2.18
C TYR A 104 -2.62 -17.77 3.62
N VAL A 105 -3.79 -17.51 4.18
CA VAL A 105 -3.99 -16.99 5.53
C VAL A 105 -4.37 -18.11 6.50
N THR A 106 -3.66 -18.18 7.62
CA THR A 106 -3.99 -18.99 8.79
C THR A 106 -4.29 -18.04 9.95
N LEU A 107 -5.46 -18.19 10.58
CA LEU A 107 -5.78 -17.35 11.74
C LEU A 107 -4.93 -17.79 12.94
N PRO A 108 -4.30 -16.86 13.67
CA PRO A 108 -3.47 -17.20 14.82
C PRO A 108 -4.31 -17.76 15.97
N ASP A 109 -3.77 -18.76 16.65
CA ASP A 109 -4.32 -19.38 17.86
C ASP A 109 -3.68 -18.81 19.14
N GLU A 110 -3.19 -17.58 19.06
CA GLU A 110 -2.66 -16.87 20.20
C GLU A 110 -2.95 -15.37 20.12
N CYS A 111 -2.76 -14.72 21.27
CA CYS A 111 -3.01 -13.32 21.49
C CYS A 111 -1.85 -12.46 20.99
N TRP A 112 -2.13 -11.45 20.16
CA TRP A 112 -1.11 -10.44 19.84
C TRP A 112 -0.90 -9.52 21.06
N ILE A 113 0.15 -9.80 21.84
CA ILE A 113 0.57 -8.91 22.91
C ILE A 113 1.58 -7.93 22.34
N GLU A 114 1.18 -6.68 22.11
CA GLU A 114 2.11 -5.64 21.71
C GLU A 114 3.27 -5.54 22.71
N SER A 115 4.49 -5.29 22.21
CA SER A 115 5.67 -5.10 23.06
C SER A 115 5.50 -3.97 24.09
N ARG A 116 4.58 -3.03 23.86
CA ARG A 116 4.25 -1.92 24.78
C ARG A 116 3.46 -2.37 26.02
N GLU A 117 2.97 -3.61 26.02
CA GLU A 117 2.23 -4.21 27.13
C GLU A 117 3.03 -5.30 27.85
N GLN A 118 4.29 -5.54 27.44
CA GLN A 118 5.21 -6.48 28.07
C GLN A 118 5.81 -5.96 29.40
N ASP A 119 5.34 -4.83 29.91
CA ASP A 119 5.83 -4.18 31.13
C ASP A 119 5.50 -4.94 32.44
N GLY A 120 4.97 -6.16 32.35
CA GLY A 120 4.59 -6.98 33.51
C GLY A 120 3.37 -6.46 34.27
N ILE A 121 2.61 -5.53 33.67
CA ILE A 121 1.42 -4.92 34.26
C ILE A 121 0.19 -5.66 33.74
N THR A 122 -0.76 -5.92 34.65
CA THR A 122 -2.05 -6.56 34.39
C THR A 122 -2.67 -6.18 33.03
N PRO A 123 -3.11 -7.17 32.22
CA PRO A 123 -3.72 -6.93 30.92
C PRO A 123 -4.84 -5.90 31.02
N LYS A 124 -4.80 -4.87 30.18
CA LYS A 124 -5.86 -3.85 30.16
C LYS A 124 -7.09 -4.44 29.47
N PRO A 125 -8.31 -4.21 30.00
CA PRO A 125 -9.52 -4.60 29.28
C PRO A 125 -9.63 -3.82 27.95
N GLY A 126 -10.03 -4.52 26.87
CA GLY A 126 -10.20 -3.92 25.54
C GLY A 126 -8.94 -3.88 24.69
N LEU A 127 -8.02 -4.84 24.84
CA LEU A 127 -6.88 -4.98 23.92
C LEU A 127 -7.36 -5.28 22.50
N ASN A 128 -6.59 -4.79 21.53
CA ASN A 128 -6.79 -5.14 20.13
C ASN A 128 -6.10 -6.48 19.86
N ASP A 129 -6.89 -7.51 19.63
CA ASP A 129 -6.38 -8.86 19.37
C ASP A 129 -5.89 -9.05 17.94
N ASN A 130 -6.10 -8.04 17.07
CA ASN A 130 -5.78 -8.16 15.67
C ASN A 130 -4.28 -8.05 15.41
N TRP A 131 -3.79 -8.92 14.54
CA TRP A 131 -2.39 -9.04 14.16
C TRP A 131 -2.07 -8.17 12.94
N PRO A 132 -1.23 -7.14 13.08
CA PRO A 132 -0.73 -6.40 11.94
C PRO A 132 0.35 -7.23 11.21
N ILE A 133 0.04 -7.72 10.02
CA ILE A 133 0.96 -8.50 9.20
C ILE A 133 1.43 -7.66 8.02
N VAL A 134 2.74 -7.61 7.81
CA VAL A 134 3.33 -6.92 6.65
C VAL A 134 3.84 -7.96 5.66
N VAL A 135 3.44 -7.81 4.40
CA VAL A 135 3.94 -8.58 3.27
C VAL A 135 4.70 -7.63 2.35
N ASP A 136 5.99 -7.90 2.16
CA ASP A 136 6.84 -7.18 1.23
C ASP A 136 6.54 -7.66 -0.21
N VAL A 137 6.38 -6.73 -1.14
CA VAL A 137 6.09 -7.01 -2.55
C VAL A 137 7.28 -6.58 -3.39
N LYS A 138 7.72 -7.44 -4.31
CA LYS A 138 8.78 -7.16 -5.27
C LYS A 138 8.24 -7.35 -6.69
N LEU A 139 8.33 -6.29 -7.49
CA LEU A 139 7.88 -6.25 -8.88
C LEU A 139 9.11 -6.16 -9.80
N THR A 140 9.19 -7.02 -10.81
CA THR A 140 10.33 -7.03 -11.74
C THR A 140 9.87 -7.08 -13.20
N TYR A 141 10.53 -6.31 -14.05
CA TYR A 141 10.36 -6.34 -15.50
C TYR A 141 11.72 -6.14 -16.18
N GLY A 142 12.22 -7.17 -16.86
CA GLY A 142 13.59 -7.16 -17.38
C GLY A 142 14.61 -6.99 -16.24
N ASN A 143 15.44 -5.94 -16.33
CA ASN A 143 16.44 -5.60 -15.31
C ASN A 143 15.97 -4.52 -14.32
N GLN A 144 14.71 -4.08 -14.41
CA GLN A 144 14.13 -3.07 -13.53
C GLN A 144 13.32 -3.72 -12.41
N GLU A 145 13.40 -3.12 -11.22
CA GLU A 145 12.75 -3.60 -10.02
C GLU A 145 12.10 -2.46 -9.24
N ARG A 146 10.97 -2.77 -8.60
CA ARG A 146 10.29 -1.89 -7.66
C ARG A 146 9.80 -2.70 -6.46
N SER A 147 9.76 -2.09 -5.28
CA SER A 147 9.24 -2.74 -4.07
C SER A 147 8.07 -1.96 -3.48
N ALA A 148 7.11 -2.69 -2.91
CA ALA A 148 5.97 -2.14 -2.16
C ALA A 148 5.75 -2.92 -0.86
N LYS A 149 4.79 -2.48 -0.05
CA LYS A 149 4.40 -3.15 1.20
C LYS A 149 2.89 -3.22 1.31
N LEU A 150 2.38 -4.43 1.52
CA LEU A 150 1.00 -4.67 1.90
C LEU A 150 0.93 -4.84 3.41
N MET A 151 -0.01 -4.12 4.03
CA MET A 151 -0.32 -4.28 5.45
C MET A 151 -1.70 -4.91 5.59
N PHE A 152 -1.77 -6.02 6.30
CA PHE A 152 -2.99 -6.73 6.64
C PHE A 152 -3.24 -6.62 8.13
N ILE A 153 -4.51 -6.73 8.52
CA ILE A 153 -4.93 -6.87 9.91
C ILE A 153 -5.65 -8.20 10.01
N VAL A 154 -5.10 -9.17 10.74
CA VAL A 154 -5.66 -10.53 10.83
C VAL A 154 -6.27 -10.74 12.22
N VAL A 155 -7.53 -11.15 12.27
CA VAL A 155 -8.24 -11.51 13.51
C VAL A 155 -7.72 -12.88 13.97
N PRO A 156 -7.56 -13.13 15.27
CA PRO A 156 -7.27 -14.47 15.77
C PRO A 156 -8.41 -15.45 15.48
N ALA A 157 -8.11 -16.75 15.58
CA ALA A 157 -9.12 -17.79 15.46
C ALA A 157 -10.19 -17.68 16.56
N ASP A 158 -11.37 -18.25 16.31
CA ASP A 158 -12.48 -18.23 17.26
C ASP A 158 -12.06 -18.78 18.63
N GLY A 159 -12.35 -18.03 19.69
CA GLY A 159 -12.01 -18.38 21.07
C GLY A 159 -10.63 -17.91 21.54
N PHE A 160 -9.82 -17.33 20.65
CA PHE A 160 -8.53 -16.72 21.01
C PHE A 160 -8.69 -15.21 21.10
N THR A 161 -8.55 -14.66 22.31
CA THR A 161 -8.79 -13.24 22.62
C THR A 161 -7.84 -12.77 23.72
N CYS A 162 -7.22 -11.60 23.56
CA CYS A 162 -6.40 -10.98 24.61
C CYS A 162 -7.29 -10.42 25.72
N ASP A 163 -8.60 -10.28 25.48
CA ASP A 163 -9.58 -10.06 26.54
C ASP A 163 -9.72 -11.32 27.39
N LYS A 164 -8.94 -11.37 28.48
CA LYS A 164 -8.96 -12.42 29.50
C LYS A 164 -10.37 -12.76 30.03
N TYR A 165 -11.37 -11.90 29.83
CA TYR A 165 -12.73 -12.11 30.31
C TYR A 165 -13.68 -12.71 29.25
N LYS A 166 -13.20 -12.97 28.03
CA LYS A 166 -13.99 -13.55 26.92
C LYS A 166 -13.54 -14.94 26.48
N GLY A 167 -12.47 -15.47 27.08
CA GLY A 167 -12.02 -16.87 26.96
C GLY A 167 -12.39 -17.68 28.19
#